data_AF-A0AAV0TVF8-F1
#
_entry.id   AF-A0AAV0TVF8-F1
#
_cell.length_a   1.000
_cell.length_b   1.000
_cell.length_c   1.000
_cell.angle_alpha   90.00
_cell.angle_beta   90.00
_cell.angle_gamma   90.00
#
_symmetry.space_group_name_H-M   'P 1'
#
loop_
_entity.id
_entity.type
_entity.pdbx_description
1 polymer ?
#
loop_
_entity_poly.entity_id
_entity_poly.type
_entity_poly.pdbx_seq_one_letter_code
_entity_poly.pdbx_strand_id
1 'polypeptide(L)'
;METKINECVRKSWQLEPDQVEIKNPSWEKGLDKLIDIIANRLGYNGVPLQCKLYKVLVYGEGGHFFMHRDTEKEDGMIATLVVQPPSTHEGGVLEVYRYGKVEHRHDFGKANGTAAYLPHFAVHYADAEHALDKVTKGFRLAMVYSICLPATMEHLRKGPTWTVPDDLNVAISQMENESFALLLSHH
;
A
#
# COMPACT_ATOMS: atom_id res chain seq x y z
N MET A 1 3.26 7.64 27.78
CA MET A 1 3.77 6.29 28.10
C MET A 1 4.51 5.83 26.85
N GLU A 2 5.82 5.71 26.90
CA GLU A 2 6.64 5.51 25.69
C GLU A 2 6.72 4.02 25.36
N THR A 3 6.04 3.61 24.29
CA THR A 3 6.08 2.22 23.82
C THR A 3 7.46 1.95 23.24
N LYS A 4 8.36 1.34 24.04
CA LYS A 4 9.66 0.87 23.56
C LYS A 4 9.46 -0.12 22.42
N ILE A 5 9.59 0.37 21.19
CA ILE A 5 9.69 -0.49 20.00
C ILE A 5 10.98 -1.29 20.16
N ASN A 6 10.87 -2.62 20.13
CA ASN A 6 12.06 -3.46 20.12
C ASN A 6 12.76 -3.28 18.77
N GLU A 7 13.97 -2.69 18.78
CA GLU A 7 14.75 -2.46 17.55
C GLU A 7 15.16 -3.75 16.84
N CYS A 8 15.12 -4.89 17.54
CA CYS A 8 15.27 -6.23 16.94
C CYS A 8 14.02 -6.71 16.19
N VAL A 9 12.92 -5.94 16.18
CA VAL A 9 11.67 -6.24 15.45
C VAL A 9 11.38 -5.15 14.41
N ARG A 10 11.63 -3.88 14.75
CA ARG A 10 11.45 -2.73 13.85
C ARG A 10 12.38 -1.59 14.24
N LYS A 11 13.12 -1.05 13.27
CA LYS A 11 13.98 0.13 13.43
C LYS A 11 13.58 1.21 12.43
N SER A 12 12.89 2.25 12.91
CA SER A 12 12.43 3.39 12.12
C SER A 12 12.12 4.58 13.04
N TRP A 13 12.37 5.81 12.60
CA TRP A 13 11.70 6.97 13.18
C TRP A 13 10.29 7.09 12.60
N GLN A 14 9.35 7.61 13.40
CA GLN A 14 7.95 7.81 13.02
C GLN A 14 7.53 9.24 13.36
N LEU A 15 6.76 9.84 12.47
CA LEU A 15 6.01 11.08 12.68
C LEU A 15 4.52 10.78 12.52
N GLU A 16 3.72 11.33 13.42
CA GLU A 16 2.26 11.26 13.35
C GLU A 16 1.71 12.26 12.31
N PRO A 17 0.47 12.08 11.79
CA PRO A 17 -0.05 12.90 10.71
C PRO A 17 -0.15 14.40 11.04
N ASP A 18 -0.44 14.75 12.29
CA ASP A 18 -0.52 16.12 12.79
C ASP A 18 0.84 16.82 12.88
N GLN A 19 1.93 16.07 12.77
CA GLN A 19 3.30 16.59 12.72
C GLN A 19 3.80 16.87 11.29
N VAL A 20 2.98 16.60 10.26
CA VAL A 20 3.39 16.65 8.85
C VAL A 20 2.45 17.53 8.02
N GLU A 21 2.99 18.59 7.43
CA GLU A 21 2.26 19.50 6.54
C GLU A 21 2.76 19.37 5.09
N ILE A 22 1.87 18.99 4.17
CA ILE A 22 2.22 18.77 2.75
C ILE A 22 1.84 19.99 1.90
N LYS A 23 2.82 20.87 1.63
CA LYS A 23 2.58 22.15 0.92
C LYS A 23 2.58 22.07 -0.60
N ASN A 24 2.79 20.90 -1.20
CA ASN A 24 2.82 20.76 -2.66
C ASN A 24 1.39 20.60 -3.21
N PRO A 25 0.83 21.58 -3.94
CA PRO A 25 -0.55 21.50 -4.46
C PRO A 25 -0.73 20.46 -5.58
N SER A 26 0.38 19.86 -6.07
CA SER A 26 0.33 18.71 -6.99
C SER A 26 0.20 17.37 -6.25
N TRP A 27 0.38 17.35 -4.92
CA TRP A 27 0.36 16.13 -4.12
C TRP A 27 -1.06 15.55 -4.01
N GLU A 28 -2.03 16.37 -3.63
CA GLU A 28 -3.45 15.98 -3.54
C GLU A 28 -3.94 15.44 -4.88
N LYS A 29 -3.76 16.21 -5.97
CA LYS A 29 -4.09 15.78 -7.34
C LYS A 29 -3.36 14.52 -7.82
N GLY A 30 -2.22 14.19 -7.19
CA GLY A 30 -1.49 12.95 -7.41
C GLY A 30 -2.10 11.79 -6.65
N LEU A 31 -2.46 12.00 -5.38
CA LEU A 31 -3.18 11.03 -4.56
C LEU A 31 -4.56 10.71 -5.15
N ASP A 32 -5.35 11.70 -5.57
CA ASP A 32 -6.68 11.50 -6.17
C ASP A 32 -6.61 10.49 -7.34
N LYS A 33 -5.67 10.70 -8.26
CA LYS A 33 -5.44 9.81 -9.40
C LYS A 33 -4.95 8.42 -8.97
N LEU A 34 -4.13 8.33 -7.92
CA LEU A 34 -3.71 7.04 -7.37
C LEU A 34 -4.89 6.30 -6.72
N ILE A 35 -5.78 7.02 -6.04
CA ILE A 35 -6.99 6.48 -5.42
C ILE A 35 -7.92 5.92 -6.49
N ASP A 36 -8.15 6.63 -7.59
CA ASP A 36 -8.93 6.12 -8.74
C ASP A 36 -8.34 4.81 -9.30
N ILE A 37 -7.01 4.76 -9.49
CA ILE A 37 -6.30 3.56 -9.97
C ILE A 37 -6.42 2.40 -8.97
N ILE A 38 -6.31 2.69 -7.67
CA ILE A 38 -6.44 1.70 -6.58
C ILE A 38 -7.88 1.19 -6.50
N ALA A 39 -8.87 2.08 -6.51
CA ALA A 39 -10.28 1.74 -6.52
C ALA A 39 -10.61 0.78 -7.67
N ASN A 40 -10.17 1.10 -8.88
CA ASN A 40 -10.39 0.25 -10.05
C ASN A 40 -9.67 -1.10 -9.94
N ARG A 41 -8.39 -1.12 -9.51
CA ARG A 41 -7.61 -2.37 -9.35
C ARG A 41 -8.11 -3.29 -8.25
N LEU A 42 -8.68 -2.74 -7.18
CA LEU A 42 -9.32 -3.50 -6.11
C LEU A 42 -10.80 -3.81 -6.44
N GLY A 43 -11.29 -3.40 -7.61
CA GLY A 43 -12.66 -3.62 -8.08
C GLY A 43 -13.73 -2.88 -7.27
N TYR A 44 -13.39 -1.73 -6.70
CA TYR A 44 -14.29 -0.74 -6.10
C TYR A 44 -14.53 0.42 -7.10
N ASN A 45 -14.71 0.11 -8.38
CA ASN A 45 -14.88 1.10 -9.45
C ASN A 45 -16.01 2.10 -9.10
N GLY A 46 -15.73 3.40 -9.14
CA GLY A 46 -16.70 4.45 -8.83
C GLY A 46 -17.01 4.64 -7.33
N VAL A 47 -16.38 3.89 -6.42
CA VAL A 47 -16.49 4.13 -4.98
C VAL A 47 -15.50 5.24 -4.58
N PRO A 48 -15.94 6.30 -3.88
CA PRO A 48 -15.06 7.38 -3.45
C PRO A 48 -14.26 6.96 -2.21
N LEU A 49 -13.22 6.14 -2.43
CA LEU A 49 -12.33 5.67 -1.36
C LEU A 49 -11.65 6.85 -0.66
N GLN A 50 -11.59 6.79 0.67
CA GLN A 50 -10.87 7.76 1.49
C GLN A 50 -9.39 7.37 1.58
N CYS A 51 -8.50 8.34 1.46
CA CYS A 51 -7.06 8.16 1.64
C CYS A 51 -6.60 9.04 2.82
N LYS A 52 -6.34 8.42 3.97
CA LYS A 52 -5.97 9.10 5.21
C LYS A 52 -4.49 8.90 5.47
N LEU A 53 -3.70 9.97 5.65
CA LEU A 53 -2.31 9.83 6.10
C LEU A 53 -2.33 9.23 7.51
N TYR A 54 -1.69 8.09 7.70
CA TYR A 54 -1.61 7.39 8.99
C TYR A 54 -0.29 7.67 9.70
N LYS A 55 0.85 7.64 9.00
CA LYS A 55 2.17 7.88 9.59
C LYS A 55 3.19 8.20 8.50
N VAL A 56 4.22 8.98 8.86
CA VAL A 56 5.43 9.13 8.03
C VAL A 56 6.59 8.44 8.73
N LEU A 57 7.35 7.64 7.97
CA LEU A 57 8.43 6.80 8.47
C LEU A 57 9.75 7.18 7.81
N VAL A 58 10.79 7.29 8.63
CA VAL A 58 12.17 7.48 8.17
C VAL A 58 12.98 6.26 8.58
N TYR A 59 13.61 5.60 7.60
CA TYR A 59 14.52 4.48 7.81
C TYR A 59 15.92 4.91 7.42
N GLY A 60 16.79 5.09 8.41
CA GLY A 60 18.24 5.22 8.18
C GLY A 60 18.91 3.86 8.07
N GLU A 61 20.24 3.84 8.10
CA GLU A 61 21.02 2.60 8.04
C GLU A 61 20.67 1.60 9.16
N GLY A 62 20.50 0.34 8.76
CA GLY A 62 19.98 -0.73 9.60
C GLY A 62 18.46 -0.71 9.79
N GLY A 63 17.75 0.27 9.25
CA GLY A 63 16.30 0.41 9.36
C GLY A 63 15.57 -0.73 8.63
N HIS A 64 14.58 -1.32 9.28
CA HIS A 64 13.85 -2.51 8.80
C HIS A 64 12.56 -2.72 9.61
N PHE A 65 11.72 -3.65 9.16
CA PHE A 65 10.75 -4.34 10.02
C PHE A 65 10.53 -5.77 9.54
N PHE A 66 10.36 -6.71 10.48
CA PHE A 66 10.05 -8.10 10.15
C PHE A 66 8.61 -8.29 9.67
N MET A 67 8.34 -9.44 9.07
CA MET A 67 7.02 -9.83 8.56
C MET A 67 5.95 -9.64 9.63
N HIS A 68 4.96 -8.80 9.32
CA HIS A 68 3.80 -8.54 10.17
C HIS A 68 2.58 -8.17 9.31
N ARG A 69 1.39 -8.28 9.88
CA ARG A 69 0.16 -7.69 9.35
C ARG A 69 0.03 -6.30 9.97
N ASP A 70 -0.39 -5.29 9.21
CA ASP A 70 -0.88 -4.06 9.84
C ASP A 70 -2.10 -4.45 10.70
N THR A 71 -2.26 -3.83 11.87
CA THR A 71 -3.59 -3.85 12.52
C THR A 71 -4.45 -2.85 11.78
N GLU A 72 -5.71 -3.18 11.49
CA GLU A 72 -6.69 -2.17 11.10
C GLU A 72 -6.73 -1.06 12.16
N LYS A 73 -6.57 0.19 11.72
CA LYS A 73 -6.56 1.41 12.57
C LYS A 73 -7.70 2.37 12.29
N GLU A 74 -8.38 2.17 11.16
CA GLU A 74 -9.43 3.03 10.65
C GLU A 74 -10.62 2.15 10.26
N ASP A 75 -11.82 2.57 10.62
CA ASP A 75 -13.05 1.89 10.18
C ASP A 75 -13.14 1.91 8.65
N GLY A 76 -13.59 0.79 8.08
CA GLY A 76 -13.64 0.60 6.62
C GLY A 76 -12.28 0.46 5.92
N MET A 77 -11.15 0.33 6.63
CA MET A 77 -9.83 0.15 6.01
C MET A 77 -9.76 -1.14 5.16
N ILE A 78 -9.36 -1.01 3.91
CA ILE A 78 -9.26 -2.11 2.93
C ILE A 78 -7.83 -2.33 2.41
N ALA A 79 -7.00 -1.29 2.38
CA ALA A 79 -5.63 -1.36 1.89
C ALA A 79 -4.70 -0.34 2.59
N THR A 80 -3.41 -0.64 2.60
CA THR A 80 -2.35 0.29 2.96
C THR A 80 -1.67 0.76 1.66
N LEU A 81 -1.60 2.08 1.47
CA LEU A 81 -0.82 2.72 0.40
C LEU A 81 0.48 3.28 1.00
N VAL A 82 1.61 2.82 0.49
CA VAL A 82 2.94 3.34 0.83
C VAL A 82 3.44 4.19 -0.33
N VAL A 83 3.52 5.51 -0.12
CA VAL A 83 4.17 6.44 -1.07
C VAL A 83 5.56 6.79 -0.55
N GLN A 84 6.59 6.52 -1.34
CA GLN A 84 7.96 6.92 -1.09
C GLN A 84 8.27 8.18 -1.93
N PRO A 85 8.44 9.36 -1.30
CA PRO A 85 9.00 10.53 -1.98
C PRO A 85 10.45 10.28 -2.43
N PRO A 86 10.98 11.10 -3.36
CA PRO A 86 12.38 11.05 -3.78
C PRO A 86 13.33 11.02 -2.57
N SER A 87 14.11 9.95 -2.45
CA SER A 87 15.02 9.73 -1.33
C SER A 87 16.19 8.81 -1.72
N THR A 88 17.40 9.15 -1.28
CA THR A 88 18.62 8.41 -1.63
C THR A 88 18.91 7.33 -0.58
N HIS A 89 18.68 6.07 -0.94
CA HIS A 89 18.96 4.92 -0.08
C HIS A 89 19.32 3.65 -0.87
N GLU A 90 19.98 2.72 -0.19
CA GLU A 90 20.21 1.34 -0.63
C GLU A 90 19.50 0.38 0.34
N GLY A 91 19.11 -0.83 -0.08
CA GLY A 91 18.21 -1.69 0.70
C GLY A 91 16.81 -1.07 0.88
N GLY A 92 15.97 -1.61 1.75
CA GLY A 92 14.57 -1.18 1.92
C GLY A 92 13.62 -1.64 0.80
N VAL A 93 13.73 -2.89 0.34
CA VAL A 93 12.69 -3.55 -0.48
C VAL A 93 11.49 -3.89 0.41
N LEU A 94 10.28 -3.52 -0.03
CA LEU A 94 9.03 -4.03 0.56
C LEU A 94 8.73 -5.40 -0.01
N GLU A 95 8.50 -6.36 0.88
CA GLU A 95 8.09 -7.72 0.54
C GLU A 95 6.65 -7.92 1.03
N VAL A 96 5.77 -8.42 0.15
CA VAL A 96 4.38 -8.76 0.49
C VAL A 96 4.22 -10.26 0.35
N TYR A 97 3.59 -10.86 1.36
CA TYR A 97 3.53 -12.30 1.56
C TYR A 97 2.10 -12.82 1.42
N ARG A 98 1.96 -14.01 0.82
CA ARG A 98 0.74 -14.81 0.82
C ARG A 98 1.07 -16.23 1.22
N TYR A 99 0.29 -16.77 2.17
CA TYR A 99 0.51 -18.10 2.74
C TYR A 99 1.96 -18.34 3.22
N GLY A 100 2.56 -17.34 3.87
CA GLY A 100 3.94 -17.40 4.40
C GLY A 100 5.05 -17.38 3.34
N LYS A 101 4.75 -17.12 2.06
CA LYS A 101 5.73 -16.97 0.97
C LYS A 101 5.70 -15.56 0.40
N VAL A 102 6.87 -15.02 0.04
CA VAL A 102 6.96 -13.76 -0.71
C VAL A 102 6.27 -13.93 -2.06
N GLU A 103 5.19 -13.19 -2.28
CA GLU A 103 4.46 -13.15 -3.55
C GLU A 103 4.93 -11.97 -4.40
N HIS A 104 5.19 -10.82 -3.75
CA HIS A 104 5.62 -9.61 -4.42
C HIS A 104 6.80 -8.93 -3.70
N ARG A 105 7.68 -8.33 -4.49
CA ARG A 105 8.77 -7.46 -4.02
C ARG A 105 8.67 -6.12 -4.74
N HIS A 106 8.74 -5.03 -4.00
CA HIS A 106 8.81 -3.69 -4.57
C HIS A 106 10.02 -2.92 -4.03
N ASP A 107 10.88 -2.48 -4.94
CA ASP A 107 12.16 -1.86 -4.62
C ASP A 107 12.11 -0.31 -4.63
N PHE A 108 10.95 0.27 -4.94
CA PHE A 108 10.77 1.73 -5.06
C PHE A 108 11.79 2.40 -6.00
N GLY A 109 12.10 1.76 -7.14
CA GLY A 109 12.88 2.38 -8.21
C GLY A 109 14.39 2.41 -8.01
N LYS A 110 14.93 1.60 -7.09
CA LYS A 110 16.38 1.45 -6.90
C LYS A 110 17.06 0.82 -8.12
N ALA A 111 16.50 -0.27 -8.66
CA ALA A 111 17.04 -0.99 -9.81
C ALA A 111 17.14 -0.13 -11.07
N ASN A 112 16.23 0.85 -11.20
CA ASN A 112 16.18 1.78 -12.34
C ASN A 112 16.89 3.12 -12.04
N GLY A 113 17.49 3.30 -10.84
CA GLY A 113 18.16 4.53 -10.43
C GLY A 113 17.24 5.73 -10.19
N THR A 114 15.92 5.55 -10.16
CA THR A 114 14.93 6.64 -10.07
C THR A 114 14.57 7.05 -8.65
N ALA A 115 14.86 6.22 -7.65
CA ALA A 115 14.47 6.42 -6.24
C ALA A 115 14.87 7.80 -5.67
N ALA A 116 15.97 8.39 -6.13
CA ALA A 116 16.46 9.71 -5.68
C ALA A 116 15.73 10.90 -6.35
N TYR A 117 14.92 10.68 -7.38
CA TYR A 117 14.39 11.74 -8.25
C TYR A 117 12.87 11.67 -8.46
N LEU A 118 12.28 10.48 -8.42
CA LEU A 118 10.85 10.25 -8.66
C LEU A 118 10.16 9.69 -7.40
N PRO A 119 8.88 10.03 -7.17
CA PRO A 119 8.08 9.34 -6.18
C PRO A 119 7.75 7.92 -6.68
N HIS A 120 7.76 6.96 -5.76
CA HIS A 120 7.37 5.57 -6.00
C HIS A 120 6.26 5.18 -5.04
N PHE A 121 5.44 4.20 -5.40
CA PHE A 121 4.35 3.75 -4.53
C PHE A 121 4.11 2.24 -4.64
N ALA A 122 3.63 1.67 -3.54
CA ALA A 122 3.13 0.32 -3.46
C ALA A 122 1.81 0.30 -2.69
N VAL A 123 0.89 -0.57 -3.06
CA VAL A 123 -0.36 -0.80 -2.33
C VAL A 123 -0.45 -2.29 -2.01
N HIS A 124 -0.92 -2.62 -0.81
CA HIS A 124 -1.26 -3.97 -0.41
C HIS A 124 -2.57 -3.96 0.38
N TYR A 125 -3.28 -5.09 0.42
CA TYR A 125 -4.45 -5.23 1.28
C TYR A 125 -4.06 -4.96 2.74
N ALA A 126 -4.98 -4.38 3.51
CA ALA A 126 -4.76 -4.02 4.92
C ALA A 126 -4.40 -5.25 5.76
N ASP A 127 -4.80 -6.42 5.28
CA ASP A 127 -4.67 -7.70 5.92
C ASP A 127 -3.53 -8.56 5.31
N ALA A 128 -2.71 -7.99 4.42
CA ALA A 128 -1.53 -8.65 3.89
C ALA A 128 -0.36 -8.66 4.89
N GLU A 129 0.30 -9.81 5.02
CA GLU A 129 1.59 -9.91 5.71
C GLU A 129 2.68 -9.24 4.87
N HIS A 130 3.49 -8.39 5.49
CA HIS A 130 4.52 -7.64 4.78
C HIS A 130 5.75 -7.36 5.65
N ALA A 131 6.92 -7.26 5.02
CA ALA A 131 8.22 -6.98 5.63
C ALA A 131 8.96 -5.88 4.85
N LEU A 132 9.90 -5.19 5.50
CA LEU A 132 10.84 -4.30 4.82
C LEU A 132 12.25 -4.80 5.11
N ASP A 133 12.98 -5.16 4.04
CA ASP A 133 14.38 -5.53 4.18
C ASP A 133 15.24 -4.35 4.66
N LYS A 134 16.44 -4.66 5.13
CA LYS A 134 17.30 -3.68 5.78
C LYS A 134 17.75 -2.59 4.80
N VAL A 135 17.48 -1.33 5.13
CA VAL A 135 18.15 -0.17 4.51
C VAL A 135 19.64 -0.26 4.84
N THR A 136 20.47 -0.45 3.82
CA THR A 136 21.92 -0.65 3.95
C THR A 136 22.71 0.65 3.89
N LYS A 137 22.10 1.74 3.42
CA LYS A 137 22.75 3.06 3.30
C LYS A 137 21.72 4.16 3.09
N GLY A 138 22.04 5.37 3.53
CA GLY A 138 21.23 6.56 3.30
C GLY A 138 19.94 6.58 4.13
N PHE A 139 18.92 7.27 3.63
CA PHE A 139 17.64 7.44 4.32
C PHE A 139 16.47 7.23 3.36
N ARG A 140 15.60 6.29 3.70
CA ARG A 140 14.32 6.05 2.99
C ARG A 140 13.19 6.75 3.73
N LEU A 141 12.47 7.63 3.03
CA LEU A 141 11.26 8.28 3.52
C LEU A 141 10.03 7.54 2.97
N ALA A 142 9.07 7.21 3.82
CA ALA A 142 7.83 6.54 3.42
C ALA A 142 6.62 7.17 4.11
N MET A 143 5.64 7.62 3.32
CA MET A 143 4.35 8.12 3.78
C MET A 143 3.35 6.98 3.65
N VAL A 144 2.75 6.58 4.77
CA VAL A 144 1.83 5.44 4.85
C VAL A 144 0.42 5.97 5.02
N TYR A 145 -0.46 5.59 4.10
CA TYR A 145 -1.86 5.99 4.06
C TYR A 145 -2.78 4.78 4.24
N SER A 146 -3.83 4.96 5.04
CA SER A 146 -4.95 4.03 5.12
C SER A 146 -5.95 4.33 4.01
N ILE A 147 -6.21 3.35 3.15
CA ILE A 147 -7.25 3.41 2.12
C ILE A 147 -8.51 2.78 2.69
N CYS A 148 -9.58 3.57 2.83
CA CYS A 148 -10.80 3.18 3.52
C CYS A 148 -12.03 3.34 2.62
N LEU A 149 -13.02 2.47 2.81
CA LEU A 149 -14.37 2.69 2.32
C LEU A 149 -15.02 3.87 3.05
N PRO A 150 -15.91 4.64 2.40
CA PRO A 150 -16.85 5.50 3.12
C PRO A 150 -17.69 4.68 4.11
N ALA A 151 -17.99 5.22 5.29
CA ALA A 151 -18.82 4.55 6.29
C ALA A 151 -20.19 4.09 5.75
N THR A 152 -20.78 4.85 4.82
CA THR A 152 -22.04 4.50 4.12
C THR A 152 -21.91 3.31 3.16
N MET A 153 -20.68 2.89 2.84
CA MET A 153 -20.34 1.86 1.85
C MET A 153 -19.50 0.72 2.43
N GLU A 154 -19.34 0.63 3.76
CA GLU A 154 -18.62 -0.48 4.42
C GLU A 154 -19.20 -1.86 4.09
N HIS A 155 -20.50 -1.95 3.80
CA HIS A 155 -21.15 -3.18 3.36
C HIS A 155 -20.63 -3.71 2.01
N LEU A 156 -19.89 -2.91 1.24
CA LEU A 156 -19.20 -3.33 0.03
C LEU A 156 -17.84 -4.00 0.34
N ARG A 157 -17.41 -4.05 1.61
CA ARG A 157 -16.10 -4.57 2.00
C ARG A 157 -15.90 -6.00 1.54
N LYS A 158 -14.89 -6.14 0.68
CA LYS A 158 -14.40 -7.41 0.14
C LYS A 158 -13.62 -8.17 1.23
N GLY A 159 -13.91 -9.46 1.40
CA GLY A 159 -13.25 -10.31 2.38
C GLY A 159 -11.87 -10.83 1.92
N PRO A 160 -11.08 -11.49 2.80
CA PRO A 160 -9.75 -12.01 2.45
C PRO A 160 -9.77 -13.09 1.37
N THR A 161 -10.89 -13.81 1.23
CA THR A 161 -11.14 -14.83 0.20
C THR A 161 -11.70 -14.24 -1.09
N TRP A 162 -11.54 -12.93 -1.28
CA TRP A 162 -12.01 -12.17 -2.44
C TRP A 162 -10.79 -11.38 -3.00
N THR A 163 -9.69 -12.02 -3.46
CA THR A 163 -8.55 -11.33 -4.13
C THR A 163 -8.80 -11.02 -5.62
N VAL A 164 -8.68 -11.97 -6.57
CA VAL A 164 -9.15 -11.97 -7.99
C VAL A 164 -9.10 -13.45 -8.51
N PRO A 165 -10.06 -13.99 -9.29
CA PRO A 165 -10.17 -15.44 -9.51
C PRO A 165 -9.96 -15.87 -10.98
N ASP A 166 -9.35 -17.02 -11.18
CA ASP A 166 -8.80 -17.32 -12.50
C ASP A 166 -9.83 -17.91 -13.47
N ASP A 167 -10.76 -18.74 -13.01
CA ASP A 167 -11.81 -19.34 -13.87
C ASP A 167 -12.77 -18.30 -14.45
N LEU A 168 -13.08 -17.23 -13.70
CA LEU A 168 -13.94 -16.14 -14.20
C LEU A 168 -13.17 -15.20 -15.14
N ASN A 169 -11.90 -14.93 -14.87
CA ASN A 169 -11.03 -14.20 -15.80
C ASN A 169 -10.92 -14.92 -17.15
N VAL A 170 -10.77 -16.25 -17.12
CA VAL A 170 -10.77 -17.10 -18.33
C VAL A 170 -12.13 -17.09 -19.02
N ALA A 171 -13.24 -17.25 -18.29
CA ALA A 171 -14.58 -17.22 -18.88
C ALA A 171 -14.92 -15.86 -19.54
N ILE A 172 -14.58 -14.74 -18.89
CA ILE A 172 -14.79 -13.39 -19.43
C ILE A 172 -13.95 -13.17 -20.69
N SER A 173 -12.68 -13.64 -20.71
CA SER A 173 -11.82 -13.54 -21.89
C SER A 173 -12.34 -14.29 -23.13
N GLN A 174 -13.30 -15.20 -22.95
CA GLN A 174 -13.96 -15.96 -24.02
C GLN A 174 -15.34 -15.40 -24.43
N MET A 175 -15.84 -14.36 -23.73
CA MET A 175 -17.16 -13.76 -23.97
C MET A 175 -17.11 -12.33 -24.56
N GLU A 176 -15.93 -11.77 -24.82
CA GLU A 176 -15.78 -10.45 -25.47
C GLU A 176 -16.04 -10.45 -26.99
N ASN A 177 -17.08 -11.15 -27.44
CA ASN A 177 -17.77 -10.85 -28.69
C ASN A 177 -19.28 -10.83 -28.43
N GLU A 178 -19.82 -9.62 -28.44
CA GLU A 178 -21.23 -9.25 -28.35
C GLU A 178 -21.94 -9.32 -26.97
N SER A 179 -22.24 -8.12 -26.46
CA SER A 179 -23.35 -7.78 -25.54
C SER A 179 -23.29 -8.20 -24.04
N PHE A 180 -23.44 -7.17 -23.19
CA PHE A 180 -23.90 -7.15 -21.79
C PHE A 180 -23.96 -8.48 -20.98
N ALA A 181 -23.09 -8.59 -19.96
CA ALA A 181 -23.51 -8.63 -18.54
C ALA A 181 -22.28 -8.61 -17.59
N LEU A 182 -22.50 -8.19 -16.34
CA LEU A 182 -21.55 -8.42 -15.24
C LEU A 182 -21.29 -9.92 -15.08
N LEU A 183 -20.06 -10.29 -14.69
CA LEU A 183 -19.94 -11.00 -13.42
C LEU A 183 -18.68 -10.62 -12.64
N LEU A 184 -18.85 -10.56 -11.33
CA LEU A 184 -17.78 -10.54 -10.35
C LEU A 184 -17.51 -11.97 -9.90
N SER A 185 -16.28 -12.25 -9.56
CA SER A 185 -15.94 -13.00 -8.36
C SER A 185 -14.51 -12.63 -8.02
N HIS A 186 -14.03 -13.02 -6.86
CA HIS A 186 -12.62 -12.88 -6.50
C HIS A 186 -12.25 -14.04 -5.56
N HIS A 187 -10.97 -14.44 -5.57
CA HIS A 187 -10.33 -15.43 -4.68
C HIS A 187 -8.99 -14.88 -4.24
#